data_AF-A0A6N8A9S4-F1
#
_entry.id   AF-A0A6N8A9S4-F1
#
_cell.length_a   1.000
_cell.length_b   1.000
_cell.length_c   1.000
_cell.angle_alpha   90.00
_cell.angle_beta   90.00
_cell.angle_gamma   90.00
#
_symmetry.space_group_name_H-M   'P 1'
#
loop_
_entity.id
_entity.type
_entity.pdbx_description
1 polymer ?
#
loop_
_entity_poly.entity_id
_entity_poly.type
_entity_poly.pdbx_seq_one_letter_code
_entity_poly.pdbx_strand_id
1 'polypeptide(L)'
;MATTTYIPRPSSSSPLSAIQGTRAYGDGNPNTVTTITYHFGEYSNTQAWTAEYKADFRAALAVIEAVANIKFVESGSRSADLVEVIAPSSFFSSPNTLGFHYTPSNSPSIGAFNTNYWTAGSGGNGDPGGYFFTTLLHELGHALGLGHPHDTGLGTTVMSGVTSPFNSFGAGNLNQGVYTVMSYNDGWTTKDGLLPVNSTYGGSTGLGALDIAALQAMYGANTTTNSGNNTYTLPSPNGTGVGYQAIWDTGGIDTLQHVGGYNAVLDLRPATLDYSATGGGGVSHANVIKGGFTIAHGVVIENASGGSGNDTIFGNHAQNVLRGNLGNDTIYSFSNGSNNNTIYGGWGNDTIYLAHGTGSDQVYGDLGNDIAIVTSNDGSF
;
A
#
# COMPACT_ATOMS: atom_id res chain seq x y z
N MET A 1 -7.61 16.55 22.66
CA MET A 1 -6.53 17.26 21.97
C MET A 1 -5.22 16.56 22.32
N ALA A 2 -4.76 15.68 21.44
CA ALA A 2 -3.45 15.07 21.48
C ALA A 2 -2.37 16.15 21.38
N THR A 3 -1.21 15.91 22.00
CA THR A 3 -0.06 16.80 21.83
C THR A 3 0.59 16.53 20.48
N THR A 4 1.35 17.50 19.94
CA THR A 4 2.16 17.26 18.75
C THR A 4 3.64 17.24 19.09
N THR A 5 4.39 16.36 18.44
CA THR A 5 5.84 16.24 18.57
C THR A 5 6.54 16.51 17.25
N TYR A 6 7.81 16.93 17.32
CA TYR A 6 8.67 17.04 16.14
C TYR A 6 9.35 15.70 15.90
N ILE A 7 9.26 15.19 14.67
CA ILE A 7 9.87 13.92 14.29
C ILE A 7 11.14 14.18 13.46
N PRO A 8 12.27 13.52 13.78
CA PRO A 8 13.49 13.63 12.98
C PRO A 8 13.28 13.19 11.53
N ARG A 9 13.95 13.88 10.63
CA ARG A 9 13.83 13.63 9.20
C ARG A 9 14.60 12.37 8.78
N PRO A 10 14.06 11.53 7.87
CA PRO A 10 14.80 10.41 7.29
C PRO A 10 16.00 10.86 6.45
N SER A 11 16.94 9.94 6.21
CA SER A 11 18.06 10.16 5.27
C SER A 11 17.55 10.48 3.86
N SER A 12 18.24 11.37 3.15
CA SER A 12 17.95 11.69 1.74
C SER A 12 18.17 10.50 0.80
N SER A 13 18.92 9.49 1.22
CA SER A 13 19.09 8.23 0.49
C SER A 13 17.84 7.33 0.52
N SER A 14 16.86 7.63 1.39
CA SER A 14 15.60 6.91 1.47
C SER A 14 14.46 7.71 0.82
N PRO A 15 13.55 7.07 0.06
CA PRO A 15 12.31 7.67 -0.42
C PRO A 15 11.42 8.20 0.72
N LEU A 16 11.56 7.68 1.95
CA LEU A 16 10.79 8.16 3.11
C LEU A 16 11.02 9.64 3.42
N SER A 17 12.18 10.20 3.05
CA SER A 17 12.45 11.63 3.24
C SER A 17 11.53 12.56 2.43
N ALA A 18 10.83 12.01 1.44
CA ALA A 18 9.82 12.70 0.64
C ALA A 18 8.38 12.50 1.14
N ILE A 19 8.13 11.49 1.97
CA ILE A 19 6.79 11.14 2.46
C ILE A 19 6.61 11.52 3.93
N GLN A 20 7.58 11.21 4.78
CA GLN A 20 7.50 11.46 6.21
C GLN A 20 7.68 12.95 6.51
N GLY A 21 6.63 13.62 6.98
CA GLY A 21 6.70 14.99 7.46
C GLY A 21 7.42 15.11 8.81
N THR A 22 7.46 16.34 9.31
CA THR A 22 8.22 16.70 10.53
C THR A 22 7.37 16.80 11.79
N ARG A 23 6.06 16.61 11.69
CA ARG A 23 5.11 16.72 12.79
C ARG A 23 4.20 15.51 12.84
N ALA A 24 4.01 14.96 14.04
CA ALA A 24 3.10 13.88 14.33
C ALA A 24 2.24 14.24 15.55
N TYR A 25 1.09 13.60 15.69
CA TYR A 25 0.44 13.52 17.00
C TYR A 25 1.28 12.61 17.91
N GLY A 26 1.29 12.93 19.19
CA GLY A 26 1.95 12.12 20.20
C GLY A 26 1.18 12.18 21.50
N ASP A 27 1.26 11.08 22.25
CA ASP A 27 0.80 10.99 23.64
C ASP A 27 1.95 11.24 24.65
N GLY A 28 3.17 11.51 24.15
CA GLY A 28 4.38 11.70 24.95
C GLY A 28 5.09 10.39 25.33
N ASN A 29 4.64 9.23 24.84
CA ASN A 29 5.21 7.93 25.12
C ASN A 29 5.33 7.06 23.85
N PRO A 30 6.55 6.76 23.38
CA PRO A 30 6.77 6.05 22.11
C PRO A 30 6.36 4.57 22.13
N ASN A 31 5.95 4.03 23.28
CA ASN A 31 5.53 2.63 23.43
C ASN A 31 4.02 2.46 23.60
N THR A 32 3.22 3.52 23.43
CA THR A 32 1.77 3.48 23.60
C THR A 32 1.02 3.85 22.34
N VAL A 33 -0.21 3.35 22.27
CA VAL A 33 -1.12 3.62 21.15
C VAL A 33 -1.57 5.08 21.23
N THR A 34 -1.20 5.86 20.21
CA THR A 34 -1.58 7.28 20.11
C THR A 34 -3.09 7.37 19.83
N THR A 35 -3.85 7.90 20.77
CA THR A 35 -5.29 8.11 20.59
C THR A 35 -5.56 9.46 19.90
N ILE A 36 -6.26 9.42 18.77
CA ILE A 36 -6.65 10.59 17.98
C ILE A 36 -8.18 10.63 17.92
N THR A 37 -8.76 11.71 18.43
CA THR A 37 -10.21 11.91 18.39
C THR A 37 -10.62 12.59 17.08
N TYR A 38 -11.75 12.17 16.49
CA TYR A 38 -12.27 12.79 15.27
C TYR A 38 -13.74 13.15 15.39
N HIS A 39 -14.20 14.15 14.65
CA HIS A 39 -15.58 14.61 14.65
C HIS A 39 -16.08 14.85 13.23
N PHE A 40 -17.23 14.28 12.90
CA PHE A 40 -17.96 14.60 11.67
C PHE A 40 -18.62 15.98 11.81
N GLY A 41 -17.95 17.00 11.30
CA GLY A 41 -18.37 18.39 11.39
C GLY A 41 -19.38 18.79 10.31
N GLU A 42 -20.19 19.81 10.64
CA GLU A 42 -21.09 20.48 9.70
C GLU A 42 -20.93 21.99 9.87
N TYR A 43 -20.54 22.71 8.83
CA TYR A 43 -20.44 24.17 8.83
C TYR A 43 -21.58 24.77 8.00
N SER A 44 -21.73 26.10 8.05
CA SER A 44 -22.72 26.77 7.21
C SER A 44 -22.47 26.46 5.73
N ASN A 45 -23.51 26.01 5.02
CA ASN A 45 -23.48 25.62 3.61
C ASN A 45 -22.68 24.34 3.29
N THR A 46 -22.34 23.52 4.28
CA THR A 46 -21.77 22.18 4.04
C THR A 46 -22.87 21.12 4.12
N GLN A 47 -22.58 19.92 3.62
CA GLN A 47 -23.49 18.79 3.71
C GLN A 47 -23.31 18.07 5.06
N ALA A 48 -24.39 17.60 5.65
CA ALA A 48 -24.31 16.66 6.75
C ALA A 48 -23.74 15.30 6.29
N TRP A 49 -22.92 14.68 7.13
CA TRP A 49 -22.40 13.33 6.90
C TRP A 49 -23.52 12.29 6.96
N THR A 50 -23.76 11.59 5.85
CA THR A 50 -24.71 10.46 5.82
C THR A 50 -24.11 9.23 6.49
N ALA A 51 -24.92 8.18 6.73
CA ALA A 51 -24.43 6.94 7.34
C ALA A 51 -23.36 6.25 6.47
N GLU A 52 -23.53 6.33 5.15
CA GLU A 52 -22.66 5.74 4.13
C GLU A 52 -21.30 6.45 4.12
N TYR A 53 -21.26 7.79 4.06
CA TYR A 53 -20.01 8.54 4.12
C TYR A 53 -19.23 8.25 5.41
N LYS A 54 -19.93 8.14 6.55
CA LYS A 54 -19.29 7.79 7.83
C LYS A 54 -18.74 6.36 7.82
N ALA A 55 -19.39 5.42 7.13
CA ALA A 55 -18.90 4.04 7.02
C ALA A 55 -17.61 4.00 6.20
N ASP A 56 -17.58 4.68 5.04
CA ASP A 56 -16.42 4.75 4.15
C ASP A 56 -15.22 5.41 4.86
N PHE A 57 -15.45 6.52 5.58
CA PHE A 57 -14.42 7.19 6.38
C PHE A 57 -13.86 6.28 7.49
N ARG A 58 -14.74 5.60 8.24
CA ARG A 58 -14.29 4.67 9.30
C ARG A 58 -13.53 3.46 8.74
N ALA A 59 -13.86 3.00 7.54
CA ALA A 59 -13.08 1.97 6.86
C ALA A 59 -11.66 2.46 6.53
N ALA A 60 -11.50 3.70 6.08
CA ALA A 60 -10.18 4.30 5.85
C ALA A 60 -9.37 4.46 7.15
N LEU A 61 -10.01 4.85 8.27
CA LEU A 61 -9.38 4.88 9.59
C LEU A 61 -8.87 3.49 10.00
N ALA A 62 -9.68 2.44 9.80
CA ALA A 62 -9.33 1.07 10.18
C ALA A 62 -8.10 0.54 9.41
N VAL A 63 -7.92 0.94 8.14
CA VAL A 63 -6.70 0.63 7.37
C VAL A 63 -5.45 1.17 8.06
N ILE A 64 -5.51 2.40 8.59
CA ILE A 64 -4.39 3.03 9.28
C ILE A 64 -4.12 2.37 10.65
N GLU A 65 -5.17 2.11 11.44
CA GLU A 65 -5.05 1.41 12.74
C GLU A 65 -4.44 0.00 12.59
N ALA A 66 -4.67 -0.65 11.44
CA ALA A 66 -4.12 -1.98 11.18
C ALA A 66 -2.59 -1.99 11.05
N VAL A 67 -1.94 -0.87 10.72
CA VAL A 67 -0.50 -0.85 10.40
C VAL A 67 0.35 -0.06 11.41
N ALA A 68 -0.25 0.88 12.13
CA ALA A 68 0.45 1.76 13.08
C ALA A 68 -0.24 1.78 14.45
N ASN A 69 0.50 2.12 15.51
CA ASN A 69 -0.03 2.24 16.88
C ASN A 69 -0.85 3.53 17.06
N ILE A 70 -1.93 3.62 16.30
CA ILE A 70 -2.89 4.72 16.31
C ILE A 70 -4.26 4.14 16.67
N LYS A 71 -5.01 4.87 17.50
CA LYS A 71 -6.42 4.58 17.76
C LYS A 71 -7.27 5.81 17.47
N PHE A 72 -8.17 5.70 16.51
CA PHE A 72 -9.17 6.72 16.23
C PHE A 72 -10.41 6.53 17.10
N VAL A 73 -10.87 7.62 17.69
CA VAL A 73 -12.06 7.63 18.56
C VAL A 73 -13.02 8.72 18.10
N GLU A 74 -14.22 8.33 17.69
CA GLU A 74 -15.24 9.32 17.31
C GLU A 74 -15.66 10.14 18.54
N SER A 75 -15.70 11.45 18.36
CA SER A 75 -16.10 12.44 19.34
C SER A 75 -17.29 13.23 18.80
N GLY A 76 -18.26 13.52 19.67
CA GLY A 76 -19.35 14.45 19.37
C GLY A 76 -18.93 15.93 19.40
N SER A 77 -17.65 16.23 19.65
CA SER A 77 -17.16 17.59 19.89
C SER A 77 -16.32 18.14 18.74
N ARG A 78 -16.54 19.40 18.38
CA ARG A 78 -15.66 20.17 17.48
C ARG A 78 -14.28 20.48 18.06
N SER A 79 -14.04 20.14 19.31
CA SER A 79 -12.72 20.17 19.96
C SER A 79 -11.95 18.85 19.80
N ALA A 80 -12.37 17.97 18.90
CA ALA A 80 -11.63 16.77 18.53
C ALA A 80 -10.32 17.13 17.83
N ASP A 81 -9.41 16.16 17.73
CA ASP A 81 -8.12 16.34 17.05
C ASP A 81 -8.31 16.57 15.55
N LEU A 82 -9.25 15.83 14.95
CA LEU A 82 -9.66 15.94 13.56
C LEU A 82 -11.12 16.39 13.45
N VAL A 83 -11.42 17.30 12.51
CA VAL A 83 -12.78 17.71 12.17
C VAL A 83 -12.98 17.56 10.67
N GLU A 84 -13.89 16.67 10.31
CA GLU A 84 -14.08 16.20 8.94
C GLU A 84 -15.34 16.78 8.34
N VAL A 85 -15.26 17.29 7.11
CA VAL A 85 -16.35 18.05 6.48
C VAL A 85 -16.63 17.54 5.07
N ILE A 86 -17.90 17.32 4.75
CA ILE A 86 -18.35 17.16 3.36
C ILE A 86 -18.84 18.51 2.85
N ALA A 87 -18.15 19.12 1.90
CA ALA A 87 -18.37 20.51 1.52
C ALA A 87 -18.60 20.70 0.01
N PRO A 88 -19.41 21.70 -0.41
CA PRO A 88 -19.56 22.03 -1.83
C PRO A 88 -18.28 22.63 -2.41
N SER A 89 -18.14 22.63 -3.74
CA SER A 89 -16.98 23.21 -4.42
C SER A 89 -16.68 24.67 -4.08
N SER A 90 -17.69 25.44 -3.65
CA SER A 90 -17.50 26.83 -3.20
C SER A 90 -16.74 26.97 -1.87
N PHE A 91 -16.56 25.87 -1.14
CA PHE A 91 -15.76 25.82 0.08
C PHE A 91 -14.25 25.78 -0.22
N PHE A 92 -13.88 25.34 -1.43
CA PHE A 92 -12.48 25.14 -1.82
C PHE A 92 -11.97 26.36 -2.59
N SER A 93 -10.67 26.63 -2.49
CA SER A 93 -10.02 27.70 -3.26
C SER A 93 -10.04 27.44 -4.76
N SER A 94 -10.07 26.16 -5.15
CA SER A 94 -10.30 25.69 -6.52
C SER A 94 -11.49 24.74 -6.55
N PRO A 95 -12.44 24.91 -7.48
CA PRO A 95 -13.60 24.01 -7.60
C PRO A 95 -13.22 22.58 -8.00
N ASN A 96 -12.01 22.39 -8.54
CA ASN A 96 -11.48 21.10 -8.97
C ASN A 96 -10.74 20.35 -7.85
N THR A 97 -10.63 20.92 -6.65
CA THR A 97 -10.04 20.24 -5.49
C THR A 97 -10.98 19.13 -5.03
N LEU A 98 -10.46 17.91 -4.99
CA LEU A 98 -11.16 16.70 -4.59
C LEU A 98 -11.34 16.64 -3.06
N GLY A 99 -10.25 16.90 -2.34
CA GLY A 99 -10.21 17.04 -0.90
C GLY A 99 -8.99 17.86 -0.48
N PHE A 100 -8.93 18.19 0.81
CA PHE A 100 -7.71 18.59 1.48
C PHE A 100 -7.79 18.20 2.96
N HIS A 101 -6.63 18.08 3.60
CA HIS A 101 -6.55 17.99 5.05
C HIS A 101 -5.32 18.75 5.56
N TYR A 102 -5.48 19.45 6.68
CA TYR A 102 -4.34 20.09 7.36
C TYR A 102 -3.49 19.08 8.15
N THR A 103 -2.25 19.42 8.43
CA THR A 103 -1.35 18.53 9.19
C THR A 103 -1.62 18.48 10.69
N PRO A 104 -0.98 17.56 11.43
CA PRO A 104 -1.02 17.55 12.88
C PRO A 104 -0.75 18.93 13.49
N SER A 105 -1.67 19.36 14.37
CA SER A 105 -1.62 20.66 15.01
C SER A 105 -2.20 20.60 16.43
N ASN A 106 -1.91 21.60 17.27
CA ASN A 106 -2.46 21.71 18.63
C ASN A 106 -3.91 22.24 18.65
N SER A 107 -4.47 22.57 17.49
CA SER A 107 -5.89 22.92 17.27
C SER A 107 -6.52 21.85 16.39
N PRO A 108 -7.87 21.72 16.38
CA PRO A 108 -8.52 20.76 15.51
C PRO A 108 -8.02 20.90 14.07
N SER A 109 -7.45 19.83 13.53
CA SER A 109 -7.05 19.77 12.14
C SER A 109 -8.28 19.50 11.29
N ILE A 110 -8.43 20.24 10.18
CA ILE A 110 -9.65 20.18 9.36
C ILE A 110 -9.35 19.41 8.08
N GLY A 111 -10.18 18.41 7.82
CA GLY A 111 -10.32 17.72 6.54
C GLY A 111 -11.62 18.13 5.84
N ALA A 112 -11.56 18.31 4.52
CA ALA A 112 -12.74 18.60 3.71
C ALA A 112 -12.75 17.82 2.40
N PHE A 113 -13.91 17.26 2.05
CA PHE A 113 -14.11 16.45 0.85
C PHE A 113 -15.22 17.06 -0.02
N ASN A 114 -14.95 17.22 -1.31
CA ASN A 114 -15.82 17.97 -2.23
C ASN A 114 -17.01 17.12 -2.73
N THR A 115 -18.23 17.56 -2.43
CA THR A 115 -19.48 16.84 -2.75
C THR A 115 -19.68 16.53 -4.23
N ASN A 116 -19.01 17.26 -5.14
CA ASN A 116 -19.21 17.10 -6.57
C ASN A 116 -18.64 15.79 -7.15
N TYR A 117 -17.80 15.07 -6.40
CA TYR A 117 -17.03 13.93 -6.92
C TYR A 117 -17.39 12.60 -6.29
N TRP A 118 -18.09 12.60 -5.15
CA TRP A 118 -18.17 11.43 -4.27
C TRP A 118 -19.55 10.78 -4.29
N THR A 119 -19.53 9.46 -4.41
CA THR A 119 -20.69 8.58 -4.28
C THR A 119 -20.36 7.58 -3.19
N ALA A 120 -20.90 7.81 -1.99
CA ALA A 120 -20.68 6.95 -0.83
C ALA A 120 -21.57 5.71 -0.84
N GLY A 121 -21.18 4.71 -0.05
CA GLY A 121 -21.93 3.47 0.13
C GLY A 121 -21.70 2.44 -0.96
N SER A 122 -22.33 1.27 -0.79
CA SER A 122 -22.04 0.07 -1.59
C SER A 122 -22.22 0.30 -3.10
N GLY A 123 -21.18 -0.03 -3.86
CA GLY A 123 -21.07 0.20 -5.30
C GLY A 123 -20.65 1.62 -5.68
N GLY A 124 -20.43 2.49 -4.71
CA GLY A 124 -19.90 3.84 -4.87
C GLY A 124 -18.38 3.87 -5.01
N ASN A 125 -17.82 5.07 -5.23
CA ASN A 125 -16.37 5.24 -5.27
C ASN A 125 -15.75 5.41 -3.87
N GLY A 126 -16.56 5.34 -2.81
CA GLY A 126 -16.15 5.30 -1.40
C GLY A 126 -15.81 3.92 -0.85
N ASP A 127 -16.17 2.85 -1.57
CA ASP A 127 -15.75 1.49 -1.21
C ASP A 127 -14.23 1.31 -1.43
N PRO A 128 -13.53 0.41 -0.71
CA PRO A 128 -12.14 0.08 -0.96
C PRO A 128 -11.84 -0.21 -2.44
N GLY A 129 -10.76 0.39 -2.96
CA GLY A 129 -10.42 0.37 -4.38
C GLY A 129 -11.04 1.52 -5.19
N GLY A 130 -12.08 2.18 -4.67
CA GLY A 130 -12.66 3.37 -5.27
C GLY A 130 -11.80 4.63 -5.09
N TYR A 131 -12.03 5.63 -5.93
CA TYR A 131 -11.22 6.86 -5.92
C TYR A 131 -11.51 7.77 -4.73
N PHE A 132 -12.74 7.78 -4.21
CA PHE A 132 -13.04 8.50 -2.98
C PHE A 132 -12.35 7.82 -1.80
N PHE A 133 -12.33 6.49 -1.73
CA PHE A 133 -11.57 5.78 -0.69
C PHE A 133 -10.06 6.07 -0.75
N THR A 134 -9.51 6.12 -1.96
CA THR A 134 -8.12 6.56 -2.18
C THR A 134 -7.88 7.98 -1.66
N THR A 135 -8.83 8.89 -1.94
CA THR A 135 -8.78 10.27 -1.44
C THR A 135 -8.90 10.32 0.09
N LEU A 136 -9.76 9.51 0.70
CA LEU A 136 -9.87 9.41 2.17
C LEU A 136 -8.54 9.01 2.79
N LEU A 137 -7.87 7.98 2.26
CA LEU A 137 -6.55 7.56 2.73
C LEU A 137 -5.49 8.65 2.52
N HIS A 138 -5.51 9.34 1.38
CA HIS A 138 -4.59 10.43 1.06
C HIS A 138 -4.72 11.59 2.07
N GLU A 139 -5.95 12.07 2.28
CA GLU A 139 -6.21 13.18 3.19
C GLU A 139 -5.94 12.80 4.65
N LEU A 140 -6.27 11.57 5.06
CA LEU A 140 -5.86 11.06 6.37
C LEU A 140 -4.34 10.91 6.49
N GLY A 141 -3.62 10.66 5.39
CA GLY A 141 -2.16 10.73 5.35
C GLY A 141 -1.64 12.11 5.74
N HIS A 142 -2.18 13.18 5.13
CA HIS A 142 -1.86 14.56 5.53
C HIS A 142 -2.23 14.83 6.98
N ALA A 143 -3.41 14.37 7.43
CA ALA A 143 -3.87 14.48 8.81
C ALA A 143 -2.87 13.92 9.81
N LEU A 144 -2.12 12.89 9.41
CA LEU A 144 -1.11 12.21 10.21
C LEU A 144 0.32 12.70 9.95
N GLY A 145 0.50 13.64 9.02
CA GLY A 145 1.77 14.30 8.74
C GLY A 145 2.57 13.67 7.60
N LEU A 146 1.93 12.90 6.71
CA LEU A 146 2.54 12.48 5.46
C LEU A 146 2.43 13.60 4.41
N GLY A 147 3.47 13.80 3.61
CA GLY A 147 3.51 14.77 2.52
C GLY A 147 3.59 14.13 1.15
N HIS A 148 3.43 14.95 0.11
CA HIS A 148 3.51 14.48 -1.27
C HIS A 148 4.96 14.16 -1.68
N PRO A 149 5.17 13.13 -2.51
CA PRO A 149 6.48 12.81 -3.07
C PRO A 149 7.00 13.83 -4.10
N HIS A 150 6.18 14.80 -4.54
CA HIS A 150 6.47 15.67 -5.67
C HIS A 150 6.56 17.16 -5.31
N ASP A 151 6.39 17.51 -4.04
CA ASP A 151 6.55 18.87 -3.53
C ASP A 151 7.28 18.88 -2.19
N THR A 152 7.42 20.06 -1.59
CA THR A 152 8.07 20.24 -0.28
C THR A 152 7.06 20.66 0.79
N GLY A 153 5.79 20.31 0.59
CA GLY A 153 4.75 20.50 1.60
C GLY A 153 5.18 19.87 2.93
N LEU A 154 4.79 20.48 4.05
CA LEU A 154 4.96 19.88 5.39
C LEU A 154 6.42 19.63 5.82
N GLY A 155 7.39 20.23 5.12
CA GLY A 155 8.82 20.04 5.37
C GLY A 155 9.42 18.77 4.76
N THR A 156 8.68 18.08 3.87
CA THR A 156 9.22 16.98 3.06
C THR A 156 10.16 17.50 1.97
N THR A 157 10.89 16.60 1.31
CA THR A 157 11.55 16.91 0.03
C THR A 157 10.80 16.32 -1.14
N VAL A 158 11.10 16.83 -2.33
CA VAL A 158 10.78 16.12 -3.57
C VAL A 158 11.57 14.80 -3.65
N MET A 159 10.87 13.71 -3.96
CA MET A 159 11.45 12.39 -4.16
C MET A 159 12.46 12.42 -5.32
N SER A 160 13.56 11.68 -5.18
CA SER A 160 14.66 11.71 -6.16
C SER A 160 14.17 11.44 -7.58
N GLY A 161 14.53 12.30 -8.53
CA GLY A 161 14.13 12.20 -9.94
C GLY A 161 12.71 12.65 -10.26
N VAL A 162 11.91 13.09 -9.28
CA VAL A 162 10.59 13.67 -9.53
C VAL A 162 10.73 15.14 -9.94
N THR A 163 10.03 15.53 -11.01
CA THR A 163 10.10 16.86 -11.61
C THR A 163 8.74 17.55 -11.77
N SER A 164 7.64 16.79 -11.65
CA SER A 164 6.26 17.29 -11.71
C SER A 164 5.32 16.44 -10.84
N PRO A 165 4.13 16.96 -10.47
CA PRO A 165 3.14 16.17 -9.71
C PRO A 165 2.67 14.92 -10.45
N PHE A 166 2.39 15.07 -11.74
CA PHE A 166 1.86 14.03 -12.62
C PHE A 166 2.91 13.58 -13.64
N ASN A 167 2.79 12.34 -14.12
CA ASN A 167 3.62 11.73 -15.17
C ASN A 167 5.14 11.79 -14.88
N SER A 168 5.51 11.74 -13.60
CA SER A 168 6.89 11.86 -13.14
C SER A 168 7.15 10.90 -11.99
N PHE A 169 7.59 9.69 -12.33
CA PHE A 169 7.66 8.55 -11.39
C PHE A 169 8.92 8.54 -10.50
N GLY A 170 9.95 9.31 -10.84
CA GLY A 170 11.19 9.39 -10.07
C GLY A 170 12.04 8.11 -10.10
N ALA A 171 13.09 8.10 -9.30
CA ALA A 171 13.99 6.96 -9.14
C ALA A 171 13.23 5.75 -8.57
N GLY A 172 13.50 4.55 -9.10
CA GLY A 172 12.76 3.33 -8.79
C GLY A 172 11.29 3.35 -9.22
N ASN A 173 10.83 4.39 -9.93
CA ASN A 173 9.41 4.67 -10.20
C ASN A 173 8.55 4.76 -8.94
N LEU A 174 9.10 5.22 -7.81
CA LEU A 174 8.42 5.16 -6.51
C LEU A 174 7.33 6.22 -6.31
N ASN A 175 7.27 7.27 -7.14
CA ASN A 175 6.17 8.24 -7.12
C ASN A 175 4.92 7.69 -7.84
N GLN A 176 4.27 6.70 -7.23
CA GLN A 176 3.04 6.06 -7.71
C GLN A 176 2.14 5.63 -6.55
N GLY A 177 0.82 5.64 -6.78
CA GLY A 177 -0.25 5.29 -5.84
C GLY A 177 -0.14 3.87 -5.28
N VAL A 178 0.49 2.95 -6.04
CA VAL A 178 0.77 1.57 -5.58
C VAL A 178 1.75 1.53 -4.40
N TYR A 179 2.64 2.54 -4.29
CA TYR A 179 3.68 2.60 -3.26
C TYR A 179 3.38 3.62 -2.16
N THR A 180 2.63 4.66 -2.50
CA THR A 180 2.18 5.69 -1.57
C THR A 180 0.87 6.33 -2.04
N VAL A 181 -0.15 6.35 -1.18
CA VAL A 181 -1.42 7.06 -1.45
C VAL A 181 -1.20 8.57 -1.59
N MET A 182 -0.06 9.10 -1.14
CA MET A 182 0.32 10.51 -1.27
C MET A 182 0.73 10.90 -2.70
N SER A 183 0.92 9.93 -3.61
CA SER A 183 1.23 10.22 -5.01
C SER A 183 0.00 10.69 -5.77
N TYR A 184 0.22 11.57 -6.76
CA TYR A 184 -0.79 11.95 -7.75
C TYR A 184 -0.78 11.06 -9.00
N ASN A 185 0.07 10.03 -9.03
CA ASN A 185 0.15 9.07 -10.13
C ASN A 185 -0.51 7.76 -9.72
N ASP A 186 -1.75 7.51 -10.13
CA ASP A 186 -2.63 6.51 -9.50
C ASP A 186 -2.21 5.02 -9.61
N GLY A 187 -1.25 4.59 -10.44
CA GLY A 187 -0.95 3.15 -10.47
C GLY A 187 0.11 2.57 -11.43
N TRP A 188 0.30 1.25 -11.30
CA TRP A 188 1.42 0.42 -11.79
C TRP A 188 1.21 -0.34 -13.10
N THR A 189 0.02 -0.36 -13.70
CA THR A 189 -0.17 -0.84 -15.10
C THR A 189 -0.77 0.23 -16.01
N THR A 190 -1.12 1.37 -15.43
CA THR A 190 -1.58 2.59 -16.08
C THR A 190 -0.51 3.67 -15.98
N LYS A 191 0.75 3.32 -16.30
CA LYS A 191 1.86 4.28 -16.33
C LYS A 191 1.54 5.54 -17.16
N ASP A 192 0.53 5.46 -18.05
CA ASP A 192 0.03 6.56 -18.87
C ASP A 192 -1.44 6.96 -18.60
N GLY A 193 -2.07 6.53 -17.49
CA GLY A 193 -3.49 6.77 -17.22
C GLY A 193 -3.81 7.06 -15.75
N LEU A 194 -4.32 8.26 -15.48
CA LEU A 194 -4.98 8.59 -14.21
C LEU A 194 -6.27 7.80 -14.08
N LEU A 195 -6.59 7.39 -12.86
CA LEU A 195 -7.84 6.73 -12.58
C LEU A 195 -8.97 7.77 -12.68
N PRO A 196 -10.06 7.52 -13.43
CA PRO A 196 -11.19 8.44 -13.46
C PRO A 196 -11.74 8.69 -12.06
N VAL A 197 -12.11 9.93 -11.74
CA VAL A 197 -12.56 10.34 -10.40
C VAL A 197 -13.79 9.54 -9.90
N ASN A 198 -14.62 9.05 -10.81
CA ASN A 198 -15.80 8.23 -10.50
C ASN A 198 -15.50 6.72 -10.46
N SER A 199 -14.23 6.31 -10.48
CA SER A 199 -13.87 4.90 -10.48
C SER A 199 -14.20 4.24 -9.14
N THR A 200 -14.81 3.08 -9.21
CA THR A 200 -15.23 2.27 -8.06
C THR A 200 -14.26 1.13 -7.73
N TYR A 201 -13.18 1.03 -8.50
CA TYR A 201 -12.10 0.07 -8.35
C TYR A 201 -10.84 0.59 -9.05
N GLY A 202 -9.69 -0.01 -8.77
CA GLY A 202 -8.43 0.35 -9.41
C GLY A 202 -7.53 1.30 -8.64
N GLY A 203 -8.07 1.96 -7.62
CA GLY A 203 -7.34 2.80 -6.69
C GLY A 203 -6.76 2.00 -5.53
N SER A 204 -6.74 2.59 -4.33
CA SER A 204 -6.21 1.98 -3.13
C SER A 204 -7.28 1.21 -2.35
N THR A 205 -6.97 -0.03 -1.95
CA THR A 205 -7.74 -0.76 -0.92
C THR A 205 -7.11 -0.63 0.45
N GLY A 206 -5.84 -0.19 0.50
CA GLY A 206 -5.09 0.08 1.70
C GLY A 206 -3.91 1.00 1.42
N LEU A 207 -3.03 1.16 2.41
CA LEU A 207 -1.84 1.99 2.29
C LEU A 207 -0.74 1.30 1.47
N GLY A 208 0.09 2.09 0.79
CA GLY A 208 1.31 1.61 0.15
C GLY A 208 2.45 1.41 1.16
N ALA A 209 3.49 0.67 0.75
CA ALA A 209 4.57 0.29 1.67
C ALA A 209 5.35 1.51 2.21
N LEU A 210 5.45 2.60 1.45
CA LEU A 210 6.10 3.83 1.89
C LEU A 210 5.25 4.59 2.91
N ASP A 211 3.92 4.57 2.76
CA ASP A 211 3.00 5.16 3.74
C ASP A 211 3.09 4.41 5.07
N ILE A 212 3.05 3.08 5.02
CA ILE A 212 3.16 2.21 6.20
C ILE A 212 4.47 2.51 6.92
N ALA A 213 5.61 2.48 6.23
CA ALA A 213 6.91 2.73 6.85
C ALA A 213 7.01 4.15 7.44
N ALA A 214 6.49 5.18 6.76
CA ALA A 214 6.48 6.55 7.28
C ALA A 214 5.61 6.68 8.54
N LEU A 215 4.40 6.10 8.54
CA LEU A 215 3.52 6.09 9.71
C LEU A 215 4.14 5.30 10.87
N GLN A 216 4.73 4.15 10.61
CA GLN A 216 5.40 3.36 11.65
C GLN A 216 6.62 4.06 12.24
N ALA A 217 7.36 4.84 11.45
CA ALA A 217 8.44 5.67 11.95
C ALA A 217 7.95 6.82 12.84
N MET A 218 6.73 7.31 12.62
CA MET A 218 6.13 8.42 13.39
C MET A 218 5.34 7.94 14.62
N TYR A 219 4.65 6.82 14.52
CA TYR A 219 3.65 6.35 15.50
C TYR A 219 3.97 4.96 16.08
N GLY A 220 4.96 4.24 15.55
CA GLY A 220 5.23 2.85 15.90
C GLY A 220 4.35 1.86 15.13
N ALA A 221 4.86 0.64 14.94
CA ALA A 221 4.16 -0.43 14.21
C ALA A 221 3.13 -1.16 15.08
N ASN A 222 1.96 -1.46 14.50
CA ASN A 222 1.00 -2.37 15.12
C ASN A 222 1.46 -3.82 14.92
N THR A 223 1.88 -4.48 15.99
CA THR A 223 2.48 -5.82 15.95
C THR A 223 1.48 -6.98 16.13
N THR A 224 0.18 -6.70 16.00
CA THR A 224 -0.88 -7.71 16.25
C THR A 224 -1.69 -8.11 15.01
N THR A 225 -1.63 -7.30 13.96
CA THR A 225 -2.40 -7.49 12.73
C THR A 225 -1.93 -8.74 11.97
N ASN A 226 -2.88 -9.60 11.60
CA ASN A 226 -2.64 -10.81 10.81
C ASN A 226 -1.55 -11.75 11.39
N SER A 227 -1.42 -11.86 12.71
CA SER A 227 -0.38 -12.68 13.38
C SER A 227 -0.53 -14.21 13.26
N GLY A 228 -1.36 -14.69 12.34
CA GLY A 228 -1.62 -16.11 12.10
C GLY A 228 -1.17 -16.53 10.70
N ASN A 229 -1.49 -17.76 10.30
CA ASN A 229 -1.24 -18.17 8.93
C ASN A 229 -2.31 -17.55 8.02
N ASN A 230 -1.90 -16.63 7.16
CA ASN A 230 -2.77 -15.84 6.32
C ASN A 230 -2.61 -16.21 4.84
N THR A 231 -3.68 -16.02 4.07
CA THR A 231 -3.65 -16.20 2.60
C THR A 231 -4.13 -14.93 1.93
N TYR A 232 -3.24 -14.33 1.15
CA TYR A 232 -3.47 -13.14 0.35
C TYR A 232 -3.72 -13.58 -1.09
N THR A 233 -4.95 -13.38 -1.59
CA THR A 233 -5.33 -13.82 -2.94
C THR A 233 -5.39 -12.64 -3.89
N LEU A 234 -4.66 -12.69 -5.00
CA LEU A 234 -4.72 -11.67 -6.04
C LEU A 234 -6.15 -11.54 -6.58
N PRO A 235 -6.66 -10.30 -6.73
CA PRO A 235 -8.03 -10.07 -7.15
C PRO A 235 -8.30 -10.59 -8.57
N SER A 236 -9.52 -11.08 -8.82
CA SER A 236 -10.04 -11.46 -10.14
C SER A 236 -11.56 -11.68 -10.06
N PRO A 237 -12.40 -11.04 -10.91
CA PRO A 237 -12.14 -9.98 -11.89
C PRO A 237 -12.11 -8.57 -11.27
N ASN A 238 -11.94 -7.52 -12.09
CA ASN A 238 -12.11 -6.12 -11.65
C ASN A 238 -13.53 -5.84 -11.12
N GLY A 239 -13.65 -5.14 -10.00
CA GLY A 239 -14.92 -4.75 -9.38
C GLY A 239 -14.71 -4.10 -8.00
N THR A 240 -15.81 -3.85 -7.27
CA THR A 240 -15.75 -3.31 -5.90
C THR A 240 -14.80 -4.11 -5.02
N GLY A 241 -13.95 -3.43 -4.24
CA GLY A 241 -12.94 -4.08 -3.40
C GLY A 241 -11.64 -4.43 -4.14
N VAL A 242 -11.53 -4.16 -5.44
CA VAL A 242 -10.30 -4.36 -6.21
C VAL A 242 -9.49 -3.07 -6.28
N GLY A 243 -8.26 -3.15 -5.82
CA GLY A 243 -7.28 -2.07 -5.85
C GLY A 243 -5.94 -2.54 -5.32
N TYR A 244 -5.08 -1.60 -4.97
CA TYR A 244 -3.74 -1.88 -4.47
C TYR A 244 -3.61 -1.60 -2.97
N GLN A 245 -2.81 -2.43 -2.30
CA GLN A 245 -2.35 -2.21 -0.93
C GLN A 245 -1.01 -2.91 -0.70
N ALA A 246 -0.24 -2.45 0.28
CA ALA A 246 0.84 -3.22 0.84
C ALA A 246 0.32 -4.19 1.90
N ILE A 247 0.84 -5.42 1.92
CA ILE A 247 0.57 -6.39 2.97
C ILE A 247 1.35 -5.99 4.22
N TRP A 248 0.62 -5.78 5.32
CA TRP A 248 1.15 -5.74 6.67
C TRP A 248 0.71 -7.01 7.40
N ASP A 249 1.71 -7.81 7.75
CA ASP A 249 1.56 -9.08 8.43
C ASP A 249 2.63 -9.16 9.53
N THR A 250 2.27 -9.71 10.69
CA THR A 250 3.12 -9.70 11.88
C THR A 250 3.61 -11.07 12.30
N GLY A 251 3.24 -12.12 11.57
CA GLY A 251 3.81 -13.45 11.72
C GLY A 251 2.83 -14.54 11.37
N GLY A 252 3.35 -15.73 11.16
CA GLY A 252 2.58 -16.82 10.59
C GLY A 252 3.44 -17.59 9.60
N ILE A 253 2.79 -18.45 8.84
CA ILE A 253 3.31 -18.99 7.59
C ILE A 253 2.29 -18.63 6.52
N ASP A 254 2.66 -17.65 5.70
CA ASP A 254 1.72 -16.92 4.87
C ASP A 254 1.85 -17.29 3.41
N THR A 255 0.76 -17.13 2.68
CA THR A 255 0.69 -17.47 1.25
C THR A 255 0.15 -16.32 0.44
N LEU A 256 0.89 -15.90 -0.58
CA LEU A 256 0.38 -15.07 -1.67
C LEU A 256 -0.04 -15.97 -2.84
N GLN A 257 -1.28 -15.89 -3.30
CA GLN A 257 -1.76 -16.78 -4.35
C GLN A 257 -2.56 -16.09 -5.46
N HIS A 258 -2.58 -16.72 -6.63
CA HIS A 258 -3.53 -16.45 -7.71
C HIS A 258 -4.38 -17.70 -7.94
N VAL A 259 -5.67 -17.51 -8.25
CA VAL A 259 -6.60 -18.63 -8.51
C VAL A 259 -7.27 -18.54 -9.89
N GLY A 260 -6.94 -17.50 -10.67
CA GLY A 260 -7.51 -17.27 -12.00
C GLY A 260 -6.66 -17.86 -13.13
N GLY A 261 -7.14 -17.69 -14.37
CA GLY A 261 -6.43 -18.13 -15.59
C GLY A 261 -5.70 -17.01 -16.32
N TYR A 262 -5.59 -15.83 -15.71
CA TYR A 262 -4.71 -14.79 -16.25
C TYR A 262 -3.30 -15.06 -15.78
N ASN A 263 -2.32 -14.77 -16.64
CA ASN A 263 -0.94 -14.71 -16.20
C ASN A 263 -0.82 -13.69 -15.07
N ALA A 264 -0.11 -14.05 -14.01
CA ALA A 264 0.12 -13.26 -12.83
C ALA A 264 1.60 -13.11 -12.53
N VAL A 265 1.95 -12.01 -11.89
CA VAL A 265 3.22 -11.82 -11.21
C VAL A 265 2.93 -11.95 -9.71
N LEU A 266 3.63 -12.85 -9.04
CA LEU A 266 3.63 -13.00 -7.58
C LEU A 266 5.04 -12.71 -7.08
N ASP A 267 5.22 -11.62 -6.34
CA ASP A 267 6.53 -11.15 -5.90
C ASP A 267 6.57 -11.04 -4.36
N LEU A 268 7.32 -11.96 -3.75
CA LEU A 268 7.43 -12.08 -2.30
C LEU A 268 8.45 -11.11 -1.69
N ARG A 269 9.11 -10.27 -2.48
CA ARG A 269 10.16 -9.36 -2.01
C ARG A 269 9.55 -8.13 -1.30
N PRO A 270 9.83 -7.93 -0.01
CA PRO A 270 9.31 -6.79 0.74
C PRO A 270 9.95 -5.48 0.30
N ALA A 271 9.33 -4.37 0.69
CA ALA A 271 9.87 -3.05 0.44
C ALA A 271 11.26 -2.87 1.08
N THR A 272 12.24 -2.48 0.28
CA THR A 272 13.61 -2.21 0.75
C THR A 272 13.78 -0.79 1.29
N LEU A 273 12.80 0.10 1.05
CA LEU A 273 12.81 1.51 1.49
C LEU A 273 14.04 2.30 1.00
N ASP A 274 14.50 1.95 -0.19
CA ASP A 274 15.53 2.64 -0.96
C ASP A 274 15.03 2.91 -2.39
N TYR A 275 15.89 3.40 -3.27
CA TYR A 275 15.53 3.69 -4.68
C TYR A 275 15.77 2.52 -5.65
N SER A 276 15.86 1.29 -5.13
CA SER A 276 15.96 0.09 -5.97
C SER A 276 14.60 -0.29 -6.59
N ALA A 277 14.59 -1.33 -7.43
CA ALA A 277 13.36 -1.83 -8.06
C ALA A 277 12.32 -2.33 -7.05
N THR A 278 12.75 -2.74 -5.85
CA THR A 278 11.87 -3.18 -4.75
C THR A 278 11.74 -2.13 -3.66
N GLY A 279 12.06 -0.86 -3.94
CA GLY A 279 12.00 0.25 -2.97
C GLY A 279 10.66 0.36 -2.24
N GLY A 280 9.55 0.19 -2.98
CA GLY A 280 8.18 0.12 -2.46
C GLY A 280 7.59 -1.30 -2.39
N GLY A 281 8.44 -2.32 -2.51
CA GLY A 281 8.07 -3.73 -2.57
C GLY A 281 7.84 -4.21 -4.01
N GLY A 282 8.04 -5.50 -4.24
CA GLY A 282 7.66 -6.15 -5.49
C GLY A 282 6.14 -6.07 -5.69
N VAL A 283 5.69 -5.67 -6.87
CA VAL A 283 4.24 -5.56 -7.13
C VAL A 283 3.72 -6.87 -7.71
N SER A 284 2.86 -7.52 -6.94
CA SER A 284 2.12 -8.70 -7.33
C SER A 284 0.80 -8.32 -7.97
N HIS A 285 0.49 -8.84 -9.15
CA HIS A 285 -0.73 -8.52 -9.90
C HIS A 285 -1.08 -9.62 -10.88
N ALA A 286 -2.34 -9.70 -11.28
CA ALA A 286 -2.77 -10.47 -12.45
C ALA A 286 -2.90 -9.55 -13.66
N ASN A 287 -2.64 -10.07 -14.87
CA ASN A 287 -2.83 -9.32 -16.11
C ASN A 287 -4.26 -8.78 -16.20
N VAL A 288 -4.42 -7.57 -16.75
CA VAL A 288 -5.68 -6.81 -16.91
C VAL A 288 -6.42 -6.44 -15.61
N ILE A 289 -5.97 -6.90 -14.45
CA ILE A 289 -6.56 -6.55 -13.16
C ILE A 289 -5.89 -5.29 -12.60
N LYS A 290 -6.71 -4.31 -12.21
CA LYS A 290 -6.26 -3.06 -11.59
C LYS A 290 -6.19 -3.23 -10.07
N GLY A 291 -5.47 -4.23 -9.62
CA GLY A 291 -5.36 -4.52 -8.19
C GLY A 291 -4.35 -5.61 -7.91
N GLY A 292 -3.88 -5.64 -6.67
CA GLY A 292 -2.78 -6.49 -6.28
C GLY A 292 -2.11 -6.02 -5.00
N PHE A 293 -0.92 -6.54 -4.76
CA PHE A 293 -0.22 -6.35 -3.49
C PHE A 293 1.22 -5.93 -3.70
N THR A 294 1.71 -5.05 -2.84
CA THR A 294 3.12 -5.03 -2.45
C THR A 294 3.26 -5.65 -1.07
N ILE A 295 4.48 -5.85 -0.58
CA ILE A 295 4.75 -6.33 0.78
C ILE A 295 5.48 -5.22 1.54
N ALA A 296 4.97 -4.85 2.73
CA ALA A 296 5.56 -3.80 3.53
C ALA A 296 6.96 -4.16 4.04
N HIS A 297 7.73 -3.15 4.44
CA HIS A 297 9.08 -3.37 4.97
C HIS A 297 9.04 -4.20 6.26
N GLY A 298 9.93 -5.20 6.35
CA GLY A 298 10.02 -6.08 7.51
C GLY A 298 8.98 -7.20 7.56
N VAL A 299 8.04 -7.25 6.61
CA VAL A 299 7.09 -8.36 6.45
C VAL A 299 7.73 -9.47 5.64
N VAL A 300 7.46 -10.73 6.02
CA VAL A 300 7.87 -11.92 5.29
C VAL A 300 6.60 -12.67 4.88
N ILE A 301 6.53 -13.07 3.61
CA ILE A 301 5.52 -14.00 3.11
C ILE A 301 6.28 -15.22 2.60
N GLU A 302 5.99 -16.39 3.15
CA GLU A 302 6.79 -17.59 2.92
C GLU A 302 6.43 -18.27 1.60
N ASN A 303 5.16 -18.27 1.21
CA ASN A 303 4.68 -19.11 0.12
C ASN A 303 4.07 -18.30 -1.03
N ALA A 304 4.26 -18.80 -2.25
CA ALA A 304 3.58 -18.31 -3.43
C ALA A 304 2.93 -19.45 -4.23
N SER A 305 1.76 -19.18 -4.80
CA SER A 305 1.05 -20.12 -5.68
C SER A 305 0.44 -19.40 -6.88
N GLY A 306 0.87 -19.74 -8.09
CA GLY A 306 0.26 -19.33 -9.34
C GLY A 306 -1.16 -19.90 -9.52
N GLY A 307 -1.86 -19.41 -10.54
CA GLY A 307 -3.16 -19.88 -11.00
C GLY A 307 -3.02 -20.89 -12.13
N SER A 308 -3.77 -20.66 -13.21
CA SER A 308 -3.71 -21.49 -14.42
C SER A 308 -3.18 -20.77 -15.67
N GLY A 309 -2.68 -19.55 -15.48
CA GLY A 309 -1.99 -18.78 -16.51
C GLY A 309 -0.50 -19.10 -16.53
N ASN A 310 0.25 -18.48 -17.45
CA ASN A 310 1.71 -18.56 -17.43
C ASN A 310 2.24 -17.52 -16.44
N ASP A 311 2.50 -17.94 -15.22
CA ASP A 311 2.78 -17.05 -14.11
C ASP A 311 4.27 -16.78 -13.93
N THR A 312 4.59 -15.68 -13.27
CA THR A 312 5.94 -15.34 -12.86
C THR A 312 5.98 -15.21 -11.34
N ILE A 313 6.83 -16.00 -10.70
CA ILE A 313 6.92 -16.06 -9.24
C ILE A 313 8.33 -15.64 -8.82
N PHE A 314 8.44 -14.63 -7.98
CA PHE A 314 9.67 -14.23 -7.31
C PHE A 314 9.58 -14.61 -5.83
N GLY A 315 10.46 -15.51 -5.39
CA GLY A 315 10.66 -15.82 -3.98
C GLY A 315 11.27 -14.65 -3.20
N ASN A 316 11.62 -14.89 -1.94
CA ASN A 316 12.38 -13.94 -1.12
C ASN A 316 13.51 -14.67 -0.37
N HIS A 317 14.10 -14.01 0.61
CA HIS A 317 15.24 -14.58 1.33
C HIS A 317 14.84 -15.59 2.42
N ALA A 318 13.55 -15.77 2.69
CA ALA A 318 13.06 -16.76 3.64
C ALA A 318 13.05 -18.17 3.02
N GLN A 319 12.68 -19.16 3.81
CA GLN A 319 12.41 -20.50 3.28
C GLN A 319 11.08 -20.48 2.54
N ASN A 320 11.10 -20.59 1.22
CA ASN A 320 9.88 -20.50 0.42
C ASN A 320 9.30 -21.84 0.00
N VAL A 321 7.97 -21.88 -0.14
CA VAL A 321 7.30 -22.88 -0.99
C VAL A 321 6.65 -22.18 -2.17
N LEU A 322 7.15 -22.46 -3.37
CA LEU A 322 6.74 -21.82 -4.63
C LEU A 322 6.07 -22.86 -5.53
N ARG A 323 4.88 -22.54 -6.05
CA ARG A 323 4.09 -23.42 -6.93
C ARG A 323 3.64 -22.66 -8.17
N GLY A 324 4.04 -23.08 -9.36
CA GLY A 324 3.52 -22.53 -10.62
C GLY A 324 2.06 -22.93 -10.87
N ASN A 325 1.75 -24.20 -10.61
CA ASN A 325 0.46 -24.88 -10.82
C ASN A 325 0.17 -25.25 -12.27
N LEU A 326 -0.69 -24.56 -13.02
CA LEU A 326 -0.91 -24.88 -14.44
C LEU A 326 -0.40 -23.71 -15.27
N GLY A 327 0.13 -23.99 -16.45
CA GLY A 327 0.71 -22.97 -17.32
C GLY A 327 2.20 -23.19 -17.49
N ASN A 328 2.82 -22.46 -18.40
CA ASN A 328 4.27 -22.44 -18.53
C ASN A 328 4.81 -21.35 -17.61
N ASP A 329 5.22 -21.72 -16.40
CA ASP A 329 5.55 -20.78 -15.35
C ASP A 329 7.04 -20.43 -15.33
N THR A 330 7.34 -19.22 -14.84
CA THR A 330 8.71 -18.77 -14.59
C THR A 330 8.89 -18.51 -13.11
N ILE A 331 9.73 -19.31 -12.45
CA ILE A 331 9.93 -19.23 -11.00
C ILE A 331 11.37 -18.82 -10.70
N TYR A 332 11.53 -17.71 -10.01
CA TYR A 332 12.80 -17.22 -9.48
C TYR A 332 12.86 -17.53 -7.99
N SER A 333 13.62 -18.56 -7.61
CA SER A 333 13.95 -18.76 -6.21
C SER A 333 15.06 -17.80 -5.81
N PHE A 334 14.90 -17.18 -4.66
CA PHE A 334 15.98 -16.50 -3.98
C PHE A 334 16.36 -17.37 -2.79
N SER A 335 17.66 -17.54 -2.59
CA SER A 335 18.18 -18.14 -1.37
C SER A 335 19.39 -17.32 -0.98
N ASN A 336 19.43 -16.88 0.27
CA ASN A 336 20.67 -16.45 0.88
C ASN A 336 20.96 -17.38 2.07
N GLY A 337 22.23 -17.78 2.21
CA GLY A 337 22.61 -18.71 3.26
C GLY A 337 21.98 -20.10 3.11
N SER A 338 21.53 -20.68 4.23
CA SER A 338 21.18 -22.09 4.37
C SER A 338 19.69 -22.42 4.24
N ASN A 339 18.88 -21.52 3.70
CA ASN A 339 17.44 -21.73 3.56
C ASN A 339 17.13 -22.70 2.42
N ASN A 340 16.20 -23.63 2.66
CA ASN A 340 15.87 -24.72 1.74
C ASN A 340 14.50 -24.48 1.09
N ASN A 341 14.48 -23.95 -0.12
CA ASN A 341 13.23 -23.74 -0.84
C ASN A 341 12.64 -25.06 -1.34
N THR A 342 11.31 -25.12 -1.44
CA THR A 342 10.60 -26.19 -2.14
C THR A 342 9.85 -25.60 -3.33
N ILE A 343 10.18 -26.04 -4.53
CA ILE A 343 9.70 -25.44 -5.77
C ILE A 343 9.02 -26.51 -6.61
N TYR A 344 7.80 -26.22 -7.03
CA TYR A 344 7.00 -27.02 -7.95
C TYR A 344 6.72 -26.18 -9.20
N GLY A 345 7.19 -26.63 -10.37
CA GLY A 345 6.81 -26.07 -11.67
C GLY A 345 5.31 -26.25 -11.86
N GLY A 346 4.90 -27.51 -12.05
CA GLY A 346 3.50 -27.89 -12.12
C GLY A 346 3.19 -28.53 -13.46
N TRP A 347 2.11 -28.11 -14.12
CA TRP A 347 1.74 -28.60 -15.44
C TRP A 347 2.08 -27.55 -16.50
N GLY A 348 2.98 -27.88 -17.41
CA GLY A 348 3.43 -26.98 -18.45
C GLY A 348 4.91 -27.17 -18.69
N ASN A 349 5.51 -26.33 -19.53
CA ASN A 349 6.95 -26.31 -19.70
C ASN A 349 7.50 -25.16 -18.85
N ASP A 350 7.97 -25.49 -17.65
CA ASP A 350 8.34 -24.48 -16.66
C ASP A 350 9.81 -24.11 -16.72
N THR A 351 10.12 -22.86 -16.37
CA THR A 351 11.49 -22.37 -16.23
C THR A 351 11.75 -21.95 -14.79
N ILE A 352 12.67 -22.64 -14.13
CA ILE A 352 12.99 -22.45 -12.72
C ILE A 352 14.42 -21.91 -12.60
N TYR A 353 14.56 -20.68 -12.14
CA TYR A 353 15.83 -20.05 -11.84
C TYR A 353 16.14 -20.19 -10.36
N LEU A 354 17.30 -20.77 -10.06
CA LEU A 354 17.79 -21.02 -8.71
C LEU A 354 18.98 -20.09 -8.43
N ALA A 355 18.86 -19.23 -7.43
CA ALA A 355 19.98 -18.45 -6.91
C ALA A 355 21.02 -19.36 -6.24
N HIS A 356 22.29 -18.96 -6.25
CA HIS A 356 23.28 -19.66 -5.41
C HIS A 356 23.06 -19.37 -3.93
N GLY A 357 22.79 -20.43 -3.19
CA GLY A 357 22.81 -20.46 -1.73
C GLY A 357 23.59 -21.67 -1.22
N THR A 358 23.83 -21.71 0.09
CA THR A 358 24.35 -22.92 0.76
C THR A 358 23.24 -23.86 1.21
N GLY A 359 21.97 -23.44 1.03
CA GLY A 359 20.78 -24.26 1.21
C GLY A 359 20.67 -25.40 0.19
N SER A 360 19.85 -26.38 0.54
CA SER A 360 19.49 -27.53 -0.27
C SER A 360 18.05 -27.38 -0.75
N ASP A 361 17.88 -26.69 -1.88
CA ASP A 361 16.58 -26.50 -2.53
C ASP A 361 16.06 -27.83 -3.13
N GLN A 362 14.77 -28.08 -2.98
CA GLN A 362 14.05 -29.16 -3.65
C GLN A 362 13.27 -28.61 -4.83
N VAL A 363 13.49 -29.21 -6.01
CA VAL A 363 12.90 -28.71 -7.26
C VAL A 363 12.23 -29.86 -7.99
N TYR A 364 10.94 -29.66 -8.28
CA TYR A 364 10.10 -30.59 -9.01
C TYR A 364 9.56 -29.84 -10.23
N GLY A 365 9.95 -30.26 -11.45
CA GLY A 365 9.36 -29.71 -12.68
C GLY A 365 7.91 -30.16 -12.87
N ASP A 366 7.59 -31.36 -12.40
CA ASP A 366 6.30 -32.04 -12.56
C ASP A 366 5.97 -32.39 -14.03
N LEU A 367 4.79 -32.03 -14.56
CA LEU A 367 4.34 -32.48 -15.88
C LEU A 367 4.71 -31.50 -16.99
N GLY A 368 5.72 -31.86 -17.78
CA GLY A 368 6.02 -31.23 -19.06
C GLY A 368 7.52 -31.26 -19.35
N ASN A 369 8.00 -30.33 -20.18
CA ASN A 369 9.42 -30.20 -20.48
C ASN A 369 10.01 -29.00 -19.72
N ASP A 370 10.51 -29.27 -18.52
CA ASP A 370 10.95 -28.22 -17.60
C ASP A 370 12.46 -27.97 -17.69
N ILE A 371 12.85 -26.74 -17.35
CA ILE A 371 14.25 -26.30 -17.31
C ILE A 371 14.52 -25.71 -15.94
N ALA A 372 15.48 -26.28 -15.22
CA ALA A 372 16.07 -25.68 -14.02
C ALA A 372 17.44 -25.08 -14.33
N ILE A 373 17.63 -23.81 -14.01
CA ILE A 373 18.84 -23.03 -14.27
C ILE A 373 19.42 -22.56 -12.93
N VAL A 374 20.61 -23.04 -12.60
CA VAL A 374 21.37 -22.56 -11.43
C VAL A 374 22.27 -21.42 -11.89
N THR A 375 22.09 -20.22 -11.35
CA THR A 375 22.79 -19.01 -11.82
C THR A 375 23.81 -18.49 -10.82
N SER A 376 25.01 -18.12 -11.29
CA SER A 376 26.17 -17.54 -10.55
C SER A 376 25.91 -16.25 -9.77
N ASN A 377 24.69 -15.71 -9.79
CA ASN A 377 24.41 -14.38 -9.27
C ASN A 377 23.80 -14.46 -7.87
N ASP A 378 24.59 -14.00 -6.90
CA ASP A 378 24.22 -13.85 -5.49
C ASP A 378 23.24 -12.68 -5.30
N GLY A 379 22.02 -12.78 -5.85
CA GLY A 379 20.90 -11.94 -5.44
C GLY A 379 20.38 -10.89 -6.44
N SER A 380 20.55 -11.06 -7.75
CA SER A 380 19.79 -10.26 -8.73
C SER A 380 19.32 -11.09 -9.92
N PHE A 381 18.00 -11.17 -10.06
CA PHE A 381 17.28 -11.53 -11.27
C PHE A 381 16.52 -10.30 -11.77
#